data_AF-A0A0L0BEN8-F1
#
_entry.id   AF-A0A0L0BEN8-F1
#
_cell.length_a   1.000
_cell.length_b   1.000
_cell.length_c   1.000
_cell.angle_alpha   90.00
_cell.angle_beta   90.00
_cell.angle_gamma   90.00
#
_symmetry.space_group_name_H-M   'P 1'
#
loop_
_entity.id
_entity.type
_entity.pdbx_description
1 polymer ?
#
loop_
_entity_poly.entity_id
_entity_poly.type
_entity_poly.pdbx_seq_one_letter_code
_entity_poly.pdbx_strand_id
1 'polypeptide(L)'
;MGVPLIFVATMIYWLLHPQLTLTLRDLMEFEDTGKDVTTEVVEITDSACGADIGCVEAYSTAEANYYRFRTHAAATEYNSTLNDSFSVNYFVMDFAGKNASVNDQLLAMEQLAGTWNDYEGDFPTR
;
A
#
# COMPACT_ATOMS: atom_id res chain seq x y z
N MET A 1 7.04 -35.04 25.04
CA MET A 1 7.06 -33.57 24.97
C MET A 1 6.33 -33.16 23.70
N GLY A 2 5.01 -33.01 23.76
CA GLY A 2 4.20 -32.66 22.58
C GLY A 2 4.38 -31.18 22.28
N VAL A 3 4.99 -30.87 21.14
CA VAL A 3 4.99 -29.50 20.62
C VAL A 3 3.52 -29.12 20.38
N PRO A 4 3.02 -28.00 20.91
CA PRO A 4 1.63 -27.62 20.69
C PRO A 4 1.44 -27.36 19.19
N LEU A 5 0.55 -28.13 18.55
CA LEU A 5 0.19 -28.02 17.12
C LEU A 5 -0.19 -26.59 16.69
N ILE A 6 -0.58 -25.74 17.64
CA ILE A 6 -0.96 -24.33 17.42
C ILE A 6 0.25 -23.48 16.97
N PHE A 7 1.47 -23.76 17.46
CA PHE A 7 2.67 -22.98 17.10
C PHE A 7 3.22 -23.32 15.71
N VAL A 8 3.01 -24.54 15.24
CA VAL A 8 3.46 -24.97 13.90
C VAL A 8 2.52 -24.39 12.84
N ALA A 9 1.22 -24.35 13.12
CA ALA A 9 0.22 -23.79 12.20
C ALA A 9 0.44 -22.30 11.94
N THR A 10 0.73 -21.49 12.98
CA THR A 10 1.02 -20.06 12.80
C THR A 10 2.27 -19.84 11.95
N MET A 11 3.38 -20.52 12.25
CA MET A 11 4.64 -20.35 11.50
C MET A 11 4.52 -20.78 10.03
N ILE A 12 3.75 -21.83 9.73
CA ILE A 12 3.46 -22.26 8.35
C ILE A 12 2.51 -21.30 7.64
N TYR A 13 1.58 -20.65 8.36
CA TYR A 13 0.64 -19.67 7.77
C TYR A 13 1.36 -18.43 7.22
N TRP A 14 2.39 -17.95 7.91
CA TRP A 14 3.23 -16.84 7.48
C TRP A 14 4.05 -17.19 6.22
N LEU A 15 4.56 -18.42 6.14
CA LEU A 15 5.30 -18.91 4.96
C LEU A 15 4.40 -19.08 3.71
N LEU A 16 3.10 -19.34 3.91
CA LEU A 16 2.13 -19.54 2.83
C LEU A 16 1.46 -18.23 2.37
N HIS A 17 1.63 -17.13 3.11
CA HIS A 17 1.05 -15.82 2.77
C HIS A 17 2.11 -14.71 2.93
N PRO A 18 3.15 -14.66 2.07
CA PRO A 18 4.16 -13.59 2.07
C PRO A 18 3.54 -12.18 1.97
N GLN A 19 2.31 -12.08 1.45
CA GLN A 19 1.49 -10.87 1.46
C GLN A 19 1.15 -10.30 2.86
N LEU A 20 1.23 -11.10 3.95
CA LEU A 20 1.03 -10.63 5.33
C LEU A 20 2.23 -9.87 5.89
N THR A 21 3.41 -9.99 5.29
CA THR A 21 4.62 -9.23 5.69
C THR A 21 4.80 -7.94 4.90
N LEU A 22 3.95 -7.65 3.90
CA LEU A 22 4.06 -6.42 3.12
C LEU A 22 3.60 -5.23 3.97
N THR A 23 4.45 -4.22 4.05
CA THR A 23 4.22 -2.97 4.78
C THR A 23 4.49 -1.80 3.86
N LEU A 24 3.68 -0.75 3.98
CA LEU A 24 3.94 0.52 3.27
C LEU A 24 5.23 1.17 3.79
N ARG A 25 5.66 0.87 5.02
CA ARG A 25 6.96 1.30 5.54
C ARG A 25 8.12 0.96 4.60
N ASP A 26 8.14 -0.23 4.01
CA ASP A 26 9.19 -0.64 3.07
C ASP A 26 9.21 0.23 1.80
N LEU A 27 8.04 0.74 1.38
CA LEU A 27 7.93 1.71 0.29
C LEU A 27 8.44 3.09 0.70
N MET A 28 8.05 3.55 1.89
CA MET A 28 8.42 4.89 2.40
C MET A 28 9.90 5.01 2.77
N GLU A 29 10.51 3.90 3.18
CA GLU A 29 11.94 3.81 3.55
C GLU A 29 12.81 3.36 2.37
N PHE A 30 12.24 3.24 1.16
CA PHE A 30 12.98 2.81 -0.03
C PHE A 30 13.95 3.90 -0.51
N GLU A 31 15.21 3.81 -0.08
CA GLU A 31 16.30 4.62 -0.60
C GLU A 31 16.85 4.00 -1.90
N ASP A 32 16.35 4.44 -3.06
CA ASP A 32 17.03 4.23 -4.34
C ASP A 32 17.95 5.40 -4.67
N THR A 33 18.94 5.15 -5.53
CA THR A 33 19.77 6.17 -6.18
C THR A 33 19.01 7.05 -7.18
N GLY A 34 17.71 6.77 -7.40
CA GLY A 34 16.79 7.53 -8.23
C GLY A 34 16.17 8.75 -7.54
N LYS A 35 15.12 9.30 -8.15
CA LYS A 35 14.33 10.38 -7.56
C LYS A 35 13.46 9.80 -6.43
N ASP A 36 13.46 10.43 -5.27
CA ASP A 36 12.52 10.11 -4.18
C ASP A 36 11.08 10.42 -4.64
N VAL A 37 10.21 9.41 -4.55
CA VAL A 37 8.82 9.43 -5.03
C VAL A 37 7.80 9.40 -3.90
N THR A 38 8.27 9.39 -2.65
CA THR A 38 7.46 9.40 -1.44
C THR A 38 7.97 10.48 -0.50
N THR A 39 7.76 11.74 -0.88
CA THR A 39 8.30 12.89 -0.13
C THR A 39 7.36 13.36 0.97
N GLU A 40 7.89 14.00 2.02
CA GLU A 40 7.08 14.49 3.15
C GLU A 40 6.25 13.39 3.85
N VAL A 41 6.85 12.21 4.04
CA VAL A 41 6.19 11.05 4.64
C VAL A 41 5.68 11.35 6.05
N VAL A 42 4.38 11.09 6.27
CA VAL A 42 3.73 11.13 7.57
C VAL A 42 2.91 9.85 7.75
N GLU A 43 3.15 9.12 8.83
CA GLU A 43 2.30 7.99 9.22
C GLU A 43 0.95 8.50 9.73
N ILE A 44 -0.15 8.07 9.11
CA ILE A 44 -1.52 8.51 9.41
C ILE A 44 -2.46 7.34 9.75
N THR A 45 -1.91 6.16 10.03
CA THR A 45 -2.68 4.93 10.32
C THR A 45 -3.76 5.16 11.37
N ASP A 46 -3.43 5.73 12.52
CA ASP A 46 -4.37 5.89 13.63
C ASP A 46 -5.52 6.87 13.33
N SER A 47 -5.28 7.88 12.49
CA SER A 47 -6.28 8.88 12.14
C SER A 47 -7.11 8.51 10.91
N ALA A 48 -6.55 7.71 10.00
CA ALA A 48 -7.21 7.33 8.74
C ALA A 48 -7.85 5.94 8.79
N CYS A 49 -7.20 4.95 9.39
CA CYS A 49 -7.65 3.55 9.40
C CYS A 49 -8.72 3.26 10.48
N GLY A 50 -9.68 4.18 10.64
CA GLY A 50 -10.86 3.99 11.47
C GLY A 50 -11.87 3.03 10.84
N ALA A 51 -13.05 2.93 11.46
CA ALA A 51 -14.13 2.03 11.01
C ALA A 51 -14.60 2.29 9.57
N ASP A 52 -14.46 3.53 9.09
CA ASP A 52 -14.95 3.96 7.79
C ASP A 52 -14.06 3.50 6.62
N ILE A 53 -12.74 3.45 6.82
CA ILE A 53 -11.79 3.01 5.79
C ILE A 53 -11.42 1.54 6.01
N GLY A 54 -11.21 1.10 7.25
CA GLY A 54 -10.86 -0.30 7.56
C GLY A 54 -9.49 -0.75 7.04
N CYS A 55 -8.61 0.18 6.67
CA CYS A 55 -7.21 -0.11 6.38
C CYS A 55 -6.47 -0.59 7.64
N VAL A 56 -5.27 -1.12 7.46
CA VAL A 56 -4.40 -1.59 8.55
C VAL A 56 -3.11 -0.80 8.66
N GLU A 57 -2.85 0.06 7.69
CA GLU A 57 -1.67 0.91 7.61
C GLU A 57 -1.99 2.04 6.64
N ALA A 58 -1.59 3.26 6.99
CA ALA A 58 -1.73 4.41 6.11
C ALA A 58 -0.60 5.43 6.27
N TYR A 59 -0.19 5.99 5.14
CA TYR A 59 0.83 7.03 5.06
C TYR A 59 0.34 8.16 4.15
N SER A 60 0.72 9.39 4.47
CA SER A 60 0.53 10.56 3.63
C SER A 60 1.89 11.03 3.15
N THR A 61 2.02 11.26 1.85
CA THR A 61 3.16 11.93 1.23
C THR A 61 2.68 13.17 0.45
N ALA A 62 3.59 13.91 -0.18
CA ALA A 62 3.23 14.99 -1.10
C ALA A 62 2.49 14.48 -2.35
N GLU A 63 2.76 13.24 -2.76
CA GLU A 63 2.25 12.59 -3.97
C GLU A 63 0.87 11.96 -3.77
N ALA A 64 0.68 11.21 -2.68
CA ALA A 64 -0.55 10.44 -2.42
C ALA A 64 -0.78 10.18 -0.93
N ASN A 65 -2.00 9.80 -0.58
CA ASN A 65 -2.25 9.01 0.61
C ASN A 65 -2.22 7.54 0.22
N TYR A 66 -1.47 6.74 0.95
CA TYR A 66 -1.31 5.31 0.74
C TYR A 66 -2.07 4.58 1.83
N TYR A 67 -2.84 3.58 1.43
CA TYR A 67 -3.62 2.74 2.33
C TYR A 67 -3.34 1.27 2.03
N ARG A 68 -3.08 0.48 3.07
CA ARG A 68 -2.96 -0.97 2.96
C ARG A 68 -4.14 -1.65 3.62
N PHE A 69 -4.66 -2.69 2.97
CA PHE A 69 -5.80 -3.47 3.43
C PHE A 69 -5.41 -4.92 3.70
N ARG A 70 -6.22 -5.62 4.52
CA ARG A 70 -6.03 -7.05 4.79
C ARG A 70 -6.39 -7.94 3.59
N THR A 71 -7.22 -7.44 2.68
CA THR A 71 -7.73 -8.20 1.54
C THR A 71 -7.75 -7.33 0.29
N HIS A 72 -7.52 -7.97 -0.86
CA HIS A 72 -7.68 -7.31 -2.16
C HIS A 72 -9.09 -6.74 -2.34
N ALA A 73 -10.12 -7.48 -1.91
CA ALA A 73 -11.51 -7.04 -2.03
C ALA A 73 -11.75 -5.71 -1.29
N ALA A 74 -11.21 -5.56 -0.07
CA ALA A 74 -11.35 -4.31 0.68
C ALA A 74 -10.61 -3.13 0.02
N ALA A 75 -9.42 -3.37 -0.54
CA ALA A 75 -8.70 -2.36 -1.31
C ALA A 75 -9.50 -1.92 -2.55
N THR A 76 -10.05 -2.88 -3.31
CA THR A 76 -10.88 -2.60 -4.49
C THR A 76 -12.16 -1.84 -4.12
N GLU A 77 -12.83 -2.24 -3.05
CA GLU A 77 -14.05 -1.58 -2.56
C GLU A 77 -13.74 -0.13 -2.20
N TYR A 78 -12.71 0.13 -1.39
CA TYR A 78 -12.32 1.49 -1.03
C TYR A 78 -11.92 2.31 -2.26
N ASN A 79 -11.09 1.76 -3.15
CA ASN A 79 -10.68 2.42 -4.39
C ASN A 79 -11.88 2.86 -5.25
N SER A 80 -12.95 2.04 -5.30
CA SER A 80 -14.16 2.38 -6.06
C SER A 80 -14.92 3.60 -5.55
N THR A 81 -14.64 4.05 -4.31
CA THR A 81 -15.24 5.25 -3.72
C THR A 81 -14.46 6.53 -4.04
N LEU A 82 -13.24 6.40 -4.57
CA LEU A 82 -12.33 7.51 -4.81
C LEU A 82 -12.40 7.94 -6.29
N ASN A 83 -12.44 9.25 -6.51
CA ASN A 83 -12.49 9.81 -7.87
C ASN A 83 -11.13 9.83 -8.57
N ASP A 84 -10.05 9.92 -7.80
CA ASP A 84 -8.70 10.07 -8.31
C ASP A 84 -7.75 9.20 -7.51
N SER A 85 -7.62 7.94 -7.95
CA SER A 85 -6.92 6.90 -7.21
C SER A 85 -6.25 5.89 -8.13
N PHE A 86 -5.30 5.16 -7.56
CA PHE A 86 -4.67 4.00 -8.16
C PHE A 86 -4.68 2.88 -7.13
N SER A 87 -4.88 1.64 -7.56
CA SER A 87 -4.79 0.49 -6.65
C SER A 87 -4.03 -0.66 -7.29
N VAL A 88 -3.30 -1.37 -6.45
CA VAL A 88 -2.59 -2.60 -6.79
C VAL A 88 -2.68 -3.55 -5.61
N ASN A 89 -3.25 -4.73 -5.85
CA ASN A 89 -3.42 -5.78 -4.85
C ASN A 89 -4.13 -5.30 -3.56
N TYR A 90 -3.36 -5.10 -2.49
CA TYR A 90 -3.82 -4.74 -1.16
C TYR A 90 -3.67 -3.24 -0.88
N PHE A 91 -3.20 -2.47 -1.85
CA PHE A 91 -2.81 -1.08 -1.70
C PHE A 91 -3.66 -0.15 -2.53
N VAL A 92 -3.96 1.02 -1.98
CA VAL A 92 -4.65 2.11 -2.65
C VAL A 92 -3.85 3.39 -2.45
N MET A 93 -3.66 4.13 -3.54
CA MET A 93 -3.19 5.50 -3.58
C MET A 93 -4.37 6.43 -3.85
N ASP A 94 -4.57 7.41 -2.99
CA ASP A 94 -5.51 8.52 -3.17
C ASP A 94 -4.73 9.80 -3.44
N PHE A 95 -4.98 10.41 -4.59
CA PHE A 95 -4.30 11.62 -5.04
C PHE A 95 -5.06 12.90 -4.64
N ALA A 96 -6.25 12.78 -4.03
CA ALA A 96 -7.07 13.93 -3.69
C ALA A 96 -6.35 14.86 -2.70
N GLY A 97 -6.32 16.16 -3.04
CA GLY A 97 -5.72 17.20 -2.18
C GLY A 97 -4.19 17.21 -2.16
N LYS A 98 -3.54 16.45 -3.04
CA LYS A 98 -2.08 16.37 -3.17
C LYS A 98 -1.56 17.40 -4.17
N ASN A 99 -0.32 17.84 -3.97
CA ASN A 99 0.28 18.98 -4.66
C ASN A 99 1.49 18.60 -5.54
N ALA A 100 1.91 17.33 -5.53
CA ALA A 100 2.95 16.84 -6.43
C ALA A 100 2.53 16.93 -7.91
N SER A 101 3.51 16.94 -8.80
CA SER A 101 3.24 16.95 -10.24
C SER A 101 2.66 15.60 -10.70
N VAL A 102 1.91 15.59 -11.81
CA VAL A 102 1.37 14.36 -12.41
C VAL A 102 2.50 13.35 -12.68
N ASN A 103 3.65 13.81 -13.14
CA ASN A 103 4.80 12.95 -13.40
C ASN A 103 5.35 12.30 -12.11
N ASP A 104 5.33 13.03 -10.99
CA ASP A 104 5.79 12.48 -9.71
C ASP A 104 4.80 11.46 -9.16
N GLN A 105 3.50 11.70 -9.35
CA GLN A 105 2.46 10.74 -8.99
C GLN A 105 2.53 9.46 -9.85
N LEU A 106 2.85 9.58 -11.15
CA LEU A 106 3.07 8.43 -12.01
C LEU A 106 4.28 7.60 -11.56
N LEU A 107 5.40 8.25 -11.23
CA LEU A 107 6.58 7.56 -10.70
C LEU A 107 6.27 6.86 -9.36
N ALA A 108 5.47 7.48 -8.50
CA ALA A 108 5.02 6.87 -7.26
C ALA A 108 4.13 5.64 -7.49
N MET A 109 3.25 5.67 -8.51
CA MET A 109 2.45 4.51 -8.93
C MET A 109 3.33 3.37 -9.46
N GLU A 110 4.29 3.70 -10.31
CA GLU A 110 5.26 2.74 -10.87
C GLU A 110 6.08 2.08 -9.76
N GLN A 111 6.54 2.88 -8.79
CA GLN A 111 7.25 2.37 -7.62
C GLN A 111 6.36 1.43 -6.79
N LEU A 112 5.12 1.82 -6.49
CA LEU A 112 4.19 0.97 -5.75
C LEU A 112 3.91 -0.36 -6.47
N ALA A 113 3.66 -0.30 -7.78
CA ALA A 113 3.43 -1.49 -8.60
C ALA A 113 4.68 -2.38 -8.72
N GLY A 114 5.86 -1.77 -8.83
CA GLY A 114 7.15 -2.47 -8.98
C GLY A 114 7.69 -3.08 -7.68
N THR A 115 7.37 -2.49 -6.52
CA THR A 115 7.92 -2.93 -5.22
C THR A 115 7.58 -4.38 -4.91
N TRP A 116 6.43 -4.89 -5.36
CA TRP A 116 6.01 -6.27 -5.10
C TRP A 116 5.77 -7.12 -6.35
N ASN A 117 6.10 -6.62 -7.55
CA ASN A 117 6.08 -7.35 -8.83
C ASN A 117 4.78 -8.11 -9.17
N ASP A 118 3.65 -7.77 -8.54
CA ASP A 118 2.36 -8.45 -8.70
C ASP A 118 1.30 -7.55 -9.37
N TYR A 119 1.71 -6.52 -10.12
CA TYR A 119 0.77 -5.71 -10.92
C TYR A 119 0.61 -6.31 -12.32
N GLU A 120 -0.55 -6.89 -12.60
CA GLU A 120 -0.97 -7.27 -13.95
C GLU A 120 -1.90 -6.19 -14.52
N GLY A 121 -1.36 -5.22 -15.27
CA GLY A 121 -2.16 -4.19 -15.93
C GLY A 121 -1.33 -3.09 -16.61
N ASP A 122 -2.01 -2.25 -17.39
CA ASP A 122 -1.45 -1.00 -17.87
C ASP A 122 -1.60 0.08 -16.78
N PHE A 123 -0.62 0.97 -16.65
CA PHE A 123 -0.76 2.14 -15.77
C PHE A 123 -1.84 3.07 -16.33
N PRO A 124 -2.75 3.60 -15.50
CA PRO A 124 -3.75 4.54 -15.98
C PRO A 124 -3.06 5.79 -16.54
N THR A 125 -3.48 6.20 -17.73
CA THR A 125 -3.08 7.48 -18.31
C THR A 125 -3.79 8.59 -17.52
N ARG A 126 -3.03 9.38 -16.75
CA ARG A 126 -3.53 10.54 -16.00
C ARG A 126 -3.24 11.83 -16.75
#